data_AF-A0A0Q3H8F6-F1
#
_entry.id   AF-A0A0Q3H8F6-F1
#
_cell.length_a   1.000
_cell.length_b   1.000
_cell.length_c   1.000
_cell.angle_alpha   90.00
_cell.angle_beta   90.00
_cell.angle_gamma   90.00
#
_symmetry.space_group_name_H-M   'P 1'
#
loop_
_entity.id
_entity.type
_entity.pdbx_description
1 polymer ?
#
loop_
_entity_poly.entity_id
_entity_poly.type
_entity_poly.pdbx_seq_one_letter_code
_entity_poly.pdbx_strand_id
1 'polypeptide(L)'
;MWVFYLIALPLTVGLVAATLRYFAGPAVPLYVLATVGYAWLCSLSFVILVPTDIYTTITGNQKSDVGFFWSWSYWSTFTLGWAIIPTIKGYEDAGDFTVKERLKTSIRANMLFYEIVGVIGFLGIIMLIIIHHDWRGAILGFAMACSNTFGLVTGAFLLGFGLSEIPRNVWKNADWTRRQKNLSRTVAMMAVKLEYAHQEYCNAIAVVQATSKQMSKRDPVRPYMDIIDNMLAQMLRDDPLFNLCGGKLEENDMDYDTDGKTMAALRRRLRRAHEEYCRCKRKYVSGFRENRPGTLGSFLDFTEFIWRCILRRQLLRVLAVILGCISAAILLAEATLLPTGVHLSLFSILINTAGKKEVLVQVVAFAPLMYMCVCTYYPLFRLGMMVVYSLTPGHTSSVSLLMICSMVARYAPPISYNFLNLIHLGGDAKTTFEKDGEH
;
A
#
# COMPACT_ATOMS: atom_id res chain seq x y z
N MET A 1 -0.95 20.99 21.44
CA MET A 1 -0.17 19.73 21.44
C MET A 1 -0.96 18.55 21.99
N TRP A 2 -1.12 18.39 23.32
CA TRP A 2 -1.75 17.20 23.91
C TRP A 2 -3.18 16.94 23.42
N VAL A 3 -4.00 17.98 23.25
CA VAL A 3 -5.38 17.83 22.75
C VAL A 3 -5.42 17.28 21.33
N PHE A 4 -4.50 17.71 20.47
CA PHE A 4 -4.41 17.21 19.10
C PHE A 4 -3.97 15.74 19.08
N TYR A 5 -2.95 15.36 19.84
CA TYR A 5 -2.55 13.95 19.95
C TYR A 5 -3.62 13.07 20.61
N LEU A 6 -4.32 13.58 21.64
CA LEU A 6 -5.41 12.89 22.33
C LEU A 6 -6.60 12.59 21.40
N ILE A 7 -6.85 13.42 20.38
CA ILE A 7 -7.94 13.21 19.42
C ILE A 7 -7.44 12.46 18.18
N ALA A 8 -6.30 12.88 17.63
CA ALA A 8 -5.75 12.33 16.39
C ALA A 8 -5.30 10.88 16.56
N LEU A 9 -4.69 10.51 17.69
CA LEU A 9 -4.21 9.14 17.88
C LEU A 9 -5.36 8.10 17.95
N PRO A 10 -6.41 8.26 18.78
CA PRO A 10 -7.56 7.36 18.72
C PRO A 10 -8.26 7.35 17.36
N LEU A 11 -8.33 8.50 16.68
CA LEU A 11 -8.92 8.60 15.35
C LEU A 11 -8.11 7.81 14.31
N THR A 12 -6.78 7.90 14.34
CA THR A 12 -5.93 7.09 13.45
C THR A 12 -6.00 5.60 13.77
N VAL A 13 -5.98 5.23 15.05
CA VAL A 13 -6.16 3.83 15.47
C VAL A 13 -7.51 3.29 14.99
N GLY A 14 -8.60 4.06 15.19
CA GLY A 14 -9.93 3.71 14.74
C GLY A 14 -10.02 3.58 13.22
N LEU A 15 -9.41 4.49 12.47
CA LEU A 15 -9.34 4.44 11.01
C LEU A 15 -8.57 3.21 10.50
N VAL A 16 -7.42 2.90 11.11
CA VAL A 16 -6.60 1.73 10.77
C VAL A 16 -7.36 0.45 11.09
N ALA A 17 -7.99 0.35 12.27
CA ALA A 17 -8.79 -0.81 12.65
C ALA A 17 -10.00 -1.00 11.72
N ALA A 18 -10.70 0.08 11.37
CA ALA A 18 -11.85 0.04 10.46
C ALA A 18 -11.43 -0.38 9.03
N THR A 19 -10.34 0.17 8.51
CA THR A 19 -9.82 -0.18 7.18
C THR A 19 -9.33 -1.62 7.12
N LEU A 20 -8.61 -2.10 8.13
CA LEU A 20 -8.21 -3.49 8.23
C LEU A 20 -9.41 -4.43 8.28
N ARG A 21 -10.41 -4.14 9.12
CA ARG A 21 -11.62 -4.94 9.22
C ARG A 21 -12.43 -4.95 7.92
N TYR A 22 -12.40 -3.86 7.17
CA TYR A 22 -13.12 -3.75 5.90
C TYR A 22 -12.42 -4.52 4.76
N PHE A 23 -11.09 -4.53 4.70
CA PHE A 23 -10.34 -5.11 3.58
C PHE A 23 -9.82 -6.52 3.83
N ALA A 24 -9.46 -6.88 5.07
CA ALA A 24 -8.84 -8.17 5.37
C ALA A 24 -9.79 -9.33 5.11
N GLY A 25 -9.28 -10.40 4.49
CA GLY A 25 -9.99 -11.66 4.37
C GLY A 25 -10.07 -12.42 5.70
N PRO A 26 -11.08 -13.29 5.90
CA PRO A 26 -11.25 -14.07 7.13
C PRO A 26 -10.08 -15.05 7.38
N ALA A 27 -9.37 -15.45 6.33
CA ALA A 27 -8.22 -16.33 6.40
C ALA A 27 -6.90 -15.64 6.81
N VAL A 28 -6.91 -14.31 7.00
CA VAL A 28 -5.69 -13.56 7.35
C VAL A 28 -5.38 -13.77 8.84
N PRO A 29 -4.16 -14.25 9.20
CA PRO A 29 -3.84 -14.52 10.58
C PRO A 29 -3.58 -13.23 11.38
N LEU A 30 -3.81 -13.30 12.70
CA LEU A 30 -3.74 -12.13 13.59
C LEU A 30 -2.37 -11.43 13.59
N TYR A 31 -1.27 -12.18 13.49
CA TYR A 31 0.06 -11.58 13.47
C TYR A 31 0.32 -10.74 12.21
N VAL A 32 -0.30 -11.09 11.07
CA VAL A 32 -0.27 -10.26 9.85
C VAL A 32 -1.08 -8.99 10.07
N LEU A 33 -2.28 -9.10 10.64
CA LEU A 33 -3.12 -7.94 10.95
C LEU A 33 -2.45 -6.97 11.93
N ALA A 34 -1.82 -7.50 12.97
CA ALA A 34 -1.08 -6.71 13.94
C ALA A 34 0.12 -5.99 13.29
N THR A 35 0.89 -6.70 12.46
CA THR A 35 2.04 -6.11 11.76
C THR A 35 1.60 -5.01 10.80
N VAL A 36 0.58 -5.27 9.97
CA VAL A 36 0.06 -4.28 9.02
C VAL A 36 -0.54 -3.08 9.75
N GLY A 37 -1.33 -3.33 10.81
CA GLY A 37 -1.94 -2.26 11.60
C GLY A 37 -0.91 -1.36 12.25
N TYR A 38 0.12 -1.94 12.84
CA TYR A 38 1.22 -1.17 13.43
C TYR A 38 1.98 -0.36 12.38
N ALA A 39 2.33 -0.97 11.25
CA ALA A 39 3.03 -0.27 10.16
C ALA A 39 2.19 0.87 9.56
N TRP A 40 0.89 0.69 9.35
CA TRP A 40 0.00 1.77 8.91
C TRP A 40 -0.13 2.88 9.94
N LEU A 41 -0.20 2.54 11.23
CA LEU A 41 -0.23 3.52 12.31
C LEU A 41 1.06 4.36 12.32
N CYS A 42 2.23 3.71 12.23
CA CYS A 42 3.52 4.41 12.12
C CYS A 42 3.67 5.21 10.82
N SER A 43 2.99 4.81 9.74
CA SER A 43 3.03 5.57 8.48
C SER A 43 2.11 6.79 8.52
N LEU A 44 0.94 6.66 9.14
CA LEU A 44 -0.03 7.75 9.31
C LEU A 44 0.41 8.75 10.40
N SER A 45 1.27 8.35 11.34
CA SER A 45 1.81 9.26 12.34
C SER A 45 2.60 10.40 11.70
N PHE A 46 3.30 10.17 10.58
CA PHE A 46 4.02 11.22 9.84
C PHE A 46 3.11 12.37 9.39
N VAL A 47 1.89 12.04 8.96
CA VAL A 47 0.89 13.04 8.54
C VAL A 47 0.48 13.96 9.70
N ILE A 48 0.56 13.46 10.94
CA ILE A 48 0.22 14.18 12.17
C ILE A 48 1.45 14.92 12.73
N LEU A 49 2.62 14.29 12.66
CA LEU A 49 3.87 14.81 13.18
C LEU A 49 4.35 16.04 12.39
N VAL A 50 4.26 16.02 11.07
CA VAL A 50 4.74 17.10 10.20
C VAL A 50 4.06 18.45 10.50
N PRO A 51 2.71 18.58 10.48
CA PRO A 51 2.06 19.84 10.86
C PRO A 51 2.36 20.28 12.29
N THR A 52 2.61 19.32 13.18
CA THR A 52 2.92 19.58 14.58
C THR A 52 4.34 20.15 14.74
N ASP A 53 5.32 19.59 14.03
CA ASP A 53 6.72 20.03 14.03
C ASP A 53 6.87 21.43 13.43
N ILE A 54 6.13 21.71 12.34
CA ILE A 54 6.02 23.05 11.75
C ILE A 54 5.54 24.07 12.80
N TYR A 55 4.47 23.77 13.52
CA TYR A 55 3.94 24.68 14.54
C TYR A 55 4.89 24.87 15.73
N THR A 56 5.54 23.81 16.23
CA THR A 56 6.53 23.94 17.32
C THR A 56 7.72 24.78 16.89
N THR A 57 8.10 24.72 15.62
CA THR A 57 9.20 25.49 15.06
C THR A 57 8.83 26.97 14.95
N ILE A 58 7.64 27.31 14.43
CA ILE A 58 7.14 28.70 14.35
C ILE A 58 6.98 29.34 15.73
N THR A 59 6.56 28.56 16.72
CA THR A 59 6.37 29.07 18.10
C THR A 59 7.65 29.10 18.94
N GLY A 60 8.77 28.58 18.42
CA GLY A 60 10.04 28.51 19.13
C GLY A 60 10.04 27.57 20.34
N ASN A 61 9.05 26.69 20.45
CA ASN A 61 8.88 25.76 21.56
C ASN A 61 9.21 24.33 21.11
N GLN A 62 10.46 24.12 20.68
CA GLN A 62 10.95 22.79 20.31
C GLN A 62 11.06 21.92 21.56
N LYS A 63 10.02 21.09 21.77
CA LYS A 63 9.99 20.10 22.84
C LYS A 63 10.66 18.81 22.38
N SER A 64 11.42 18.18 23.27
CA SER A 64 12.07 16.87 23.06
C SER A 64 11.11 15.77 22.59
N ASP A 65 9.83 15.88 22.95
CA ASP A 65 8.82 14.87 22.65
C ASP A 65 8.62 14.65 21.14
N VAL A 66 8.70 15.72 20.33
CA VAL A 66 8.47 15.64 18.87
C VAL A 66 9.59 14.86 18.18
N GLY A 67 10.85 15.09 18.57
CA GLY A 67 12.01 14.35 18.06
C GLY A 67 11.96 12.86 18.39
N PHE A 68 11.53 12.51 19.62
CA PHE A 68 11.30 11.11 20.00
C PHE A 68 10.28 10.43 19.09
N PHE A 69 9.13 11.05 18.82
CA PHE A 69 8.10 10.46 17.96
C PHE A 69 8.52 10.35 16.49
N TRP A 70 9.31 11.32 15.99
CA TRP A 70 9.94 11.24 14.67
C TRP A 70 10.88 10.04 14.57
N SER A 71 11.84 9.94 15.48
CA SER A 71 12.81 8.85 15.52
C SER A 71 12.10 7.50 15.65
N TRP A 72 11.13 7.38 16.56
CA TRP A 72 10.35 6.16 16.73
C TRP A 72 9.58 5.77 15.47
N SER A 73 8.86 6.71 14.84
CA SER A 73 8.07 6.45 13.62
C SER A 73 8.98 6.09 12.44
N TYR A 74 10.13 6.75 12.32
CA TYR A 74 11.13 6.50 11.28
C TYR A 74 11.75 5.12 11.42
N TRP A 75 12.34 4.79 12.57
CA TRP A 75 12.97 3.48 12.78
C TRP A 75 11.96 2.35 12.72
N SER A 76 10.73 2.57 13.20
CA SER A 76 9.66 1.58 13.08
C SER A 76 9.29 1.33 11.62
N THR A 77 9.04 2.38 10.82
CA THR A 77 8.71 2.20 9.39
C THR A 77 9.87 1.64 8.57
N PHE A 78 11.11 2.02 8.91
CA PHE A 78 12.31 1.49 8.29
C PHE A 78 12.47 -0.02 8.56
N THR A 79 12.47 -0.44 9.83
CA THR A 79 12.61 -1.86 10.20
C THR A 79 11.45 -2.72 9.68
N LEU A 80 10.23 -2.21 9.73
CA LEU A 80 9.05 -2.87 9.16
C LEU A 80 9.15 -3.00 7.65
N GLY A 81 9.47 -1.90 6.95
CA GLY A 81 9.46 -1.81 5.50
C GLY A 81 10.59 -2.60 4.83
N TRP A 82 11.76 -2.69 5.48
CA TRP A 82 12.95 -3.32 4.91
C TRP A 82 13.20 -4.74 5.40
N ALA A 83 12.84 -5.11 6.64
CA ALA A 83 13.14 -6.43 7.19
C ALA A 83 11.89 -7.26 7.51
N ILE A 84 10.97 -6.74 8.33
CA ILE A 84 9.88 -7.54 8.89
C ILE A 84 8.83 -7.89 7.82
N ILE A 85 8.29 -6.89 7.11
CA ILE A 85 7.22 -7.09 6.13
C ILE A 85 7.67 -8.00 4.96
N PRO A 86 8.85 -7.81 4.33
CA PRO A 86 9.30 -8.71 3.27
C PRO A 86 9.44 -10.17 3.74
N THR A 87 9.91 -10.36 4.97
CA THR A 87 10.08 -11.69 5.56
C THR A 87 8.73 -12.36 5.86
N ILE A 88 7.77 -11.63 6.42
CA ILE A 88 6.43 -12.16 6.66
C ILE A 88 5.71 -12.41 5.33
N LYS A 89 5.90 -11.55 4.33
CA LYS A 89 5.33 -11.73 2.99
C LYS A 89 5.82 -13.04 2.36
N GLY A 90 7.13 -13.29 2.36
CA GLY A 90 7.68 -14.53 1.83
C GLY A 90 7.26 -15.77 2.64
N TYR A 91 7.07 -15.62 3.96
CA TYR A 91 6.58 -16.68 4.83
C TYR A 91 5.13 -17.05 4.51
N GLU A 92 4.28 -16.05 4.31
CA GLU A 92 2.86 -16.22 3.96
C GLU A 92 2.65 -16.78 2.56
N ASP A 93 3.56 -16.47 1.65
CA ASP A 93 3.54 -16.95 0.27
C ASP A 93 4.17 -18.36 0.11
N ALA A 94 4.96 -18.82 1.08
CA ALA A 94 5.55 -20.16 1.08
C ALA A 94 4.48 -21.25 1.30
N GLY A 95 4.53 -22.30 0.48
CA GLY A 95 3.64 -23.46 0.58
C GLY A 95 4.15 -24.58 1.51
N ASP A 96 5.32 -24.38 2.13
CA ASP A 96 5.98 -25.40 2.96
C ASP A 96 5.12 -25.78 4.17
N PHE A 97 5.29 -27.01 4.65
CA PHE A 97 4.43 -27.57 5.70
C PHE A 97 4.90 -27.20 7.12
N THR A 98 6.17 -26.87 7.30
CA THR A 98 6.75 -26.52 8.61
C THR A 98 7.11 -25.03 8.70
N VAL A 99 7.01 -24.46 9.91
CA VAL A 99 7.34 -23.04 10.17
C VAL A 99 8.80 -22.74 9.80
N LYS A 100 9.71 -23.65 10.11
CA LYS A 100 11.15 -23.51 9.84
C LYS A 100 11.45 -23.43 8.34
N GLU A 101 10.81 -24.29 7.55
CA GLU A 101 10.98 -24.30 6.10
C GLU A 101 10.40 -23.05 5.46
N ARG A 102 9.18 -22.65 5.85
CA ARG A 102 8.56 -21.42 5.36
C ARG A 102 9.44 -20.19 5.61
N LEU A 103 10.05 -20.09 6.78
CA LEU A 103 10.97 -18.99 7.11
C LEU A 103 12.26 -19.05 6.27
N LYS A 104 12.84 -20.25 6.11
CA LYS A 104 14.03 -20.46 5.27
C LYS A 104 13.75 -20.09 3.81
N THR A 105 12.61 -20.52 3.26
CA THR A 105 12.16 -20.20 1.91
C THR A 105 11.96 -18.70 1.74
N SER A 106 11.34 -18.03 2.73
CA SER A 106 11.16 -16.57 2.73
C SER A 106 12.48 -15.80 2.69
N ILE A 107 13.42 -16.16 3.58
CA ILE A 107 14.73 -15.49 3.65
C ILE A 107 15.49 -15.70 2.34
N ARG A 108 15.51 -16.93 1.81
CA ARG A 108 16.17 -17.24 0.54
C ARG A 108 15.54 -16.48 -0.64
N ALA A 109 14.22 -16.35 -0.67
CA ALA A 109 13.53 -15.60 -1.72
C ALA A 109 13.88 -14.10 -1.73
N ASN A 110 14.18 -13.53 -0.55
CA ASN A 110 14.57 -12.13 -0.41
C ASN A 110 16.10 -11.93 -0.42
N MET A 111 16.90 -13.00 -0.39
CA MET A 111 18.36 -12.95 -0.28
C MET A 111 19.00 -12.19 -1.44
N LEU A 112 18.55 -12.44 -2.68
CA LEU A 112 19.01 -11.71 -3.86
C LEU A 112 18.81 -10.19 -3.74
N PHE A 113 17.64 -9.77 -3.23
CA PHE A 113 17.34 -8.36 -3.02
C PHE A 113 18.28 -7.74 -1.98
N TYR A 114 18.49 -8.43 -0.85
CA TYR A 114 19.41 -7.97 0.19
C TYR A 114 20.87 -7.98 -0.26
N GLU A 115 21.28 -8.93 -1.11
CA GLU A 115 22.61 -8.96 -1.72
C GLU A 115 22.86 -7.73 -2.60
N ILE A 116 21.91 -7.39 -3.47
CA ILE A 116 22.01 -6.19 -4.33
C ILE A 116 22.09 -4.92 -3.47
N VAL A 117 21.20 -4.77 -2.49
CA VAL A 117 21.21 -3.62 -1.57
C VAL A 117 22.50 -3.58 -0.76
N GLY A 118 23.01 -4.74 -0.32
CA GLY A 118 24.25 -4.88 0.42
C GLY A 118 25.47 -4.45 -0.40
N VAL A 119 25.55 -4.83 -1.68
CA VAL A 119 26.62 -4.40 -2.60
C VAL A 119 26.58 -2.89 -2.80
N ILE A 120 25.41 -2.31 -3.05
CA ILE A 120 25.24 -0.85 -3.21
C ILE A 120 25.64 -0.12 -1.92
N GLY A 121 25.19 -0.60 -0.76
CA GLY A 121 25.54 -0.04 0.54
C GLY A 121 27.04 -0.11 0.82
N PHE A 122 27.68 -1.24 0.49
CA PHE A 122 29.13 -1.42 0.66
C PHE A 122 29.94 -0.46 -0.22
N LEU A 123 29.56 -0.30 -1.50
CA LEU A 123 30.18 0.68 -2.40
C LEU A 123 30.00 2.11 -1.87
N GLY A 124 28.81 2.43 -1.36
CA GLY A 124 28.53 3.73 -0.75
C GLY A 124 29.39 4.01 0.49
N ILE A 125 29.58 3.01 1.35
CA ILE A 125 30.49 3.13 2.50
C ILE A 125 31.91 3.38 2.01
N ILE A 126 32.43 2.60 1.05
CA ILE A 126 33.78 2.82 0.46
C ILE A 126 33.93 4.25 -0.07
N MET A 127 32.90 4.79 -0.72
CA MET A 127 32.94 6.17 -1.20
C MET A 127 33.05 7.18 -0.04
N LEU A 128 32.33 6.97 1.07
CA LEU A 128 32.45 7.83 2.26
C LEU A 128 33.84 7.77 2.90
N ILE A 129 34.42 6.57 3.00
CA ILE A 129 35.77 6.34 3.52
C ILE A 129 36.79 7.25 2.81
N ILE A 130 36.64 7.36 1.49
CA ILE A 130 37.55 8.11 0.63
C ILE A 130 37.35 9.63 0.80
N ILE A 131 36.12 10.08 1.04
CA ILE A 131 35.75 11.50 1.06
C ILE A 131 35.88 12.14 2.45
N HIS A 132 35.57 11.42 3.53
CA HIS A 132 35.53 11.98 4.89
C HIS A 132 36.43 11.25 5.88
N HIS A 133 37.28 12.00 6.58
CA HIS A 133 38.16 11.46 7.64
C HIS A 133 37.42 11.24 8.98
N ASP A 134 36.20 11.76 9.16
CA ASP A 134 35.38 11.57 10.37
C ASP A 134 34.21 10.60 10.13
N TRP A 135 34.26 9.44 10.79
CA TRP A 135 33.48 8.26 10.40
C TRP A 135 32.32 7.93 11.33
N ARG A 136 32.32 8.45 12.56
CA ARG A 136 31.41 7.98 13.61
C ARG A 136 29.96 8.48 13.45
N GLY A 137 29.75 9.66 12.88
CA GLY A 137 28.41 10.19 12.55
C GLY A 137 28.01 9.98 11.08
N ALA A 138 28.98 10.13 10.16
CA ALA A 138 28.73 10.12 8.73
C ALA A 138 28.12 8.82 8.18
N ILE A 139 28.43 7.66 8.77
CA ILE A 139 27.92 6.36 8.30
C ILE A 139 26.40 6.26 8.51
N LEU A 140 25.89 6.74 9.64
CA LEU A 140 24.47 6.62 9.98
C LEU A 140 23.64 7.60 9.14
N GLY A 141 24.09 8.86 9.03
CA GLY A 141 23.49 9.86 8.13
C GLY A 141 23.49 9.43 6.67
N PHE A 142 24.60 8.85 6.17
CA PHE A 142 24.67 8.34 4.80
C PHE A 142 23.79 7.10 4.56
N ALA A 143 23.69 6.19 5.53
CA ALA A 143 22.78 5.06 5.44
C ALA A 143 21.31 5.51 5.39
N MET A 144 20.95 6.53 6.19
CA MET A 144 19.63 7.16 6.13
C MET A 144 19.40 7.84 4.77
N ALA A 145 20.37 8.60 4.27
CA ALA A 145 20.30 9.27 2.97
C ALA A 145 20.15 8.25 1.82
N CYS A 146 20.95 7.19 1.77
CA CYS A 146 20.88 6.15 0.74
C CYS A 146 19.56 5.36 0.78
N SER A 147 19.10 4.99 1.98
CA SER A 147 17.79 4.33 2.16
C SER A 147 16.65 5.19 1.61
N ASN A 148 16.70 6.50 1.92
CA ASN A 148 15.65 7.42 1.50
C ASN A 148 15.81 7.87 0.05
N THR A 149 17.00 7.79 -0.55
CA THR A 149 17.23 8.19 -1.95
C THR A 149 16.36 7.39 -2.91
N PHE A 150 16.25 6.07 -2.71
CA PHE A 150 15.34 5.26 -3.51
C PHE A 150 13.89 5.76 -3.38
N GLY A 151 13.43 5.98 -2.15
CA GLY A 151 12.07 6.45 -1.87
C GLY A 151 11.80 7.89 -2.32
N LEU A 152 12.80 8.76 -2.32
CA LEU A 152 12.73 10.15 -2.78
C LEU A 152 12.68 10.22 -4.30
N VAL A 153 13.57 9.51 -4.99
CA VAL A 153 13.60 9.48 -6.47
C VAL A 153 12.34 8.83 -7.01
N THR A 154 11.98 7.65 -6.51
CA THR A 154 10.76 6.97 -6.96
C THR A 154 9.50 7.72 -6.51
N GLY A 155 9.51 8.29 -5.30
CA GLY A 155 8.47 9.16 -4.78
C GLY A 155 8.24 10.39 -5.65
N ALA A 156 9.29 11.06 -6.12
CA ALA A 156 9.19 12.21 -7.02
C ALA A 156 8.51 11.85 -8.35
N PHE A 157 8.90 10.73 -8.98
CA PHE A 157 8.24 10.26 -10.20
C PHE A 157 6.76 9.90 -9.98
N LEU A 158 6.46 9.19 -8.89
CA LEU A 158 5.10 8.81 -8.54
C LEU A 158 4.24 10.03 -8.22
N LEU A 159 4.77 10.96 -7.43
CA LEU A 159 4.13 12.22 -7.09
C LEU A 159 3.84 13.03 -8.36
N GLY A 160 4.83 13.25 -9.23
CA GLY A 160 4.66 13.97 -10.50
C GLY A 160 3.59 13.34 -11.40
N PHE A 161 3.55 12.01 -11.49
CA PHE A 161 2.47 11.33 -12.20
C PHE A 161 1.11 11.54 -11.52
N GLY A 162 1.04 11.42 -10.20
CA GLY A 162 -0.20 11.61 -9.42
C GLY A 162 -0.79 13.01 -9.55
N LEU A 163 0.06 14.04 -9.47
CA LEU A 163 -0.33 15.45 -9.59
C LEU A 163 -0.99 15.75 -10.95
N SER A 164 -0.54 15.12 -12.03
CA SER A 164 -1.13 15.32 -13.36
C SER A 164 -2.34 14.41 -13.65
N GLU A 165 -2.25 13.14 -13.26
CA GLU A 165 -3.26 12.15 -13.64
C GLU A 165 -4.51 12.20 -12.76
N ILE A 166 -4.41 12.59 -11.48
CA ILE A 166 -5.59 12.68 -10.60
C ILE A 166 -6.59 13.75 -11.08
N PRO A 167 -6.22 15.04 -11.24
CA PRO A 167 -7.16 16.07 -11.71
C PRO A 167 -7.74 15.70 -13.08
N ARG A 168 -6.88 15.18 -13.98
CA ARG A 168 -7.27 14.74 -15.32
C ARG A 168 -8.27 13.58 -15.29
N ASN A 169 -8.07 12.60 -14.43
CA ASN A 169 -8.97 11.46 -14.27
C ASN A 169 -10.30 11.90 -13.65
N VAL A 170 -10.28 12.77 -12.63
CA VAL A 170 -11.50 13.34 -12.03
C VAL A 170 -12.31 14.11 -13.10
N TRP A 171 -11.64 14.93 -13.92
CA TRP A 171 -12.27 15.66 -15.02
C TRP A 171 -12.89 14.72 -16.07
N LYS A 172 -12.13 13.71 -16.53
CA LYS A 172 -12.62 12.73 -17.53
C LYS A 172 -13.80 11.92 -17.01
N ASN A 173 -13.86 11.65 -15.71
CA ASN A 173 -14.96 10.90 -15.07
C ASN A 173 -16.22 11.75 -14.85
N ALA A 174 -16.16 13.07 -15.07
CA ALA A 174 -17.32 13.94 -15.04
C ALA A 174 -18.22 13.77 -16.28
N ASP A 175 -17.69 13.28 -17.40
CA ASP A 175 -18.47 13.05 -18.63
C ASP A 175 -19.16 11.68 -18.63
N TRP A 176 -20.49 11.69 -18.73
CA TRP A 176 -21.35 10.50 -18.62
C TRP A 176 -21.05 9.42 -19.66
N THR A 177 -20.99 9.79 -20.93
CA THR A 177 -20.79 8.85 -22.04
C THR A 177 -19.45 8.13 -21.94
N ARG A 178 -18.40 8.89 -21.61
CA ARG A 178 -17.05 8.33 -21.45
C ARG A 178 -16.99 7.39 -20.26
N ARG A 179 -17.61 7.78 -19.16
CA ARG A 179 -17.71 6.97 -17.95
C ARG A 179 -18.46 5.67 -18.19
N GLN A 180 -19.63 5.71 -18.84
CA GLN A 180 -20.41 4.52 -19.15
C GLN A 180 -19.59 3.54 -20.00
N LYS A 181 -18.91 4.04 -21.04
CA LYS A 181 -18.01 3.24 -21.89
C LYS A 181 -16.84 2.63 -21.11
N ASN A 182 -16.26 3.36 -20.16
CA ASN A 182 -15.18 2.85 -19.32
C ASN A 182 -15.68 1.78 -18.35
N LEU A 183 -16.85 1.98 -17.74
CA LEU A 183 -17.44 1.02 -16.82
C LEU A 183 -17.84 -0.27 -17.53
N SER A 184 -18.49 -0.20 -18.70
CA SER A 184 -18.85 -1.40 -19.46
C SER A 184 -17.63 -2.21 -19.86
N ARG A 185 -16.56 -1.56 -20.32
CA ARG A 185 -15.26 -2.20 -20.58
C ARG A 185 -14.67 -2.83 -19.32
N THR A 186 -14.75 -2.14 -18.19
CA THR A 186 -14.21 -2.64 -16.92
C THR A 186 -14.94 -3.89 -16.46
N VAL A 187 -16.28 -3.90 -16.55
CA VAL A 187 -17.10 -5.08 -16.22
C VAL A 187 -16.79 -6.25 -17.17
N ALA A 188 -16.66 -5.99 -18.47
CA ALA A 188 -16.26 -7.02 -19.43
C ALA A 188 -14.88 -7.61 -19.11
N MET A 189 -13.89 -6.77 -18.80
CA MET A 189 -12.57 -7.25 -18.36
C MET A 189 -12.63 -8.03 -17.04
N MET A 190 -13.48 -7.63 -16.09
CA MET A 190 -13.67 -8.37 -14.83
C MET A 190 -14.29 -9.75 -15.08
N ALA A 191 -15.24 -9.86 -16.01
CA ALA A 191 -15.85 -11.13 -16.40
C ALA A 191 -14.79 -12.09 -17.00
N VAL A 192 -13.99 -11.61 -17.95
CA VAL A 192 -12.90 -12.40 -18.57
C VAL A 192 -11.88 -12.85 -17.52
N LYS A 193 -11.49 -11.97 -16.58
CA LYS A 193 -10.57 -12.33 -15.49
C LYS A 193 -11.16 -13.36 -14.53
N LEU A 194 -12.47 -13.30 -14.28
CA LEU A 194 -13.17 -14.28 -13.45
C LEU A 194 -13.17 -15.66 -14.12
N GLU A 195 -13.47 -15.71 -15.41
CA GLU A 195 -13.47 -16.96 -16.18
C GLU A 195 -12.08 -17.60 -16.22
N TYR A 196 -11.03 -16.81 -16.47
CA TYR A 196 -9.65 -17.29 -16.40
C TYR A 196 -9.28 -17.82 -15.01
N ALA A 197 -9.60 -17.07 -13.95
CA ALA A 197 -9.33 -17.49 -12.58
C ALA A 197 -10.11 -18.74 -12.18
N HIS A 198 -11.35 -18.88 -12.65
CA HIS A 198 -12.17 -20.07 -12.46
C HIS A 198 -11.55 -21.30 -13.14
N GLN A 199 -11.06 -21.14 -14.38
CA GLN A 199 -10.38 -22.21 -15.11
C GLN A 199 -9.08 -22.65 -14.42
N GLU A 200 -8.22 -21.71 -14.00
CA GLU A 200 -6.97 -22.05 -13.30
C GLU A 200 -7.23 -22.76 -11.98
N TYR A 201 -8.28 -22.36 -11.25
CA TYR A 201 -8.69 -23.06 -10.04
C TYR A 201 -9.19 -24.48 -10.33
N CYS A 202 -10.00 -24.68 -11.38
CA CYS A 202 -10.40 -26.03 -11.81
C CYS A 202 -9.20 -26.89 -12.22
N ASN A 203 -8.24 -26.33 -12.95
CA ASN A 203 -7.00 -27.02 -13.32
C ASN A 203 -6.22 -27.44 -12.07
N ALA A 204 -6.00 -26.52 -11.12
CA ALA A 204 -5.31 -26.84 -9.87
C ALA A 204 -6.02 -27.93 -9.05
N ILE A 205 -7.36 -27.94 -9.02
CA ILE A 205 -8.13 -29.01 -8.38
C ILE A 205 -7.92 -30.35 -9.11
N ALA A 206 -7.95 -30.35 -10.44
CA ALA A 206 -7.75 -31.56 -11.24
C ALA A 206 -6.36 -32.16 -11.02
N VAL A 207 -5.32 -31.33 -10.95
CA VAL A 207 -3.94 -31.75 -10.62
C VAL A 207 -3.90 -32.39 -9.23
N VAL A 208 -4.46 -31.73 -8.21
CA VAL A 208 -4.52 -32.29 -6.84
C VAL A 208 -5.22 -33.65 -6.82
N GLN A 209 -6.35 -33.77 -7.51
CA GLN A 209 -7.08 -35.04 -7.59
C GLN A 209 -6.31 -36.12 -8.36
N ALA A 210 -5.62 -35.77 -9.43
CA ALA A 210 -4.79 -36.68 -10.20
C ALA A 210 -3.60 -37.17 -9.36
N THR A 211 -2.85 -36.26 -8.73
CA THR A 211 -1.73 -36.58 -7.84
C THR A 211 -2.17 -37.43 -6.66
N SER A 212 -3.31 -37.13 -6.02
CA SER A 212 -3.83 -37.95 -4.90
C SER A 212 -4.17 -39.37 -5.32
N LYS A 213 -4.71 -39.56 -6.54
CA LYS A 213 -5.07 -40.88 -7.10
C LYS A 213 -3.86 -41.71 -7.51
N GLN A 214 -2.83 -41.07 -8.06
CA GLN A 214 -1.61 -41.76 -8.48
C GLN A 214 -0.74 -42.20 -7.31
N MET A 215 -0.79 -41.47 -6.20
CA MET A 215 0.04 -41.73 -5.04
C MET A 215 -0.36 -42.99 -4.27
N SER A 216 0.61 -43.85 -4.00
CA SER A 216 0.43 -45.03 -3.16
C SER A 216 0.10 -44.64 -1.72
N LYS A 217 -0.76 -45.42 -1.04
CA LYS A 217 -1.10 -45.20 0.37
C LYS A 217 0.09 -45.34 1.33
N ARG A 218 1.19 -45.98 0.89
CA ARG A 218 2.40 -46.23 1.69
C ARG A 218 3.54 -45.24 1.40
N ASP A 219 3.29 -44.25 0.56
CA ASP A 219 4.29 -43.27 0.16
C ASP A 219 4.70 -42.40 1.37
N PRO A 220 6.02 -42.18 1.63
CA PRO A 220 6.48 -41.27 2.68
C PRO A 220 5.94 -39.84 2.54
N VAL A 221 5.59 -39.40 1.34
CA VAL A 221 5.07 -38.06 1.05
C VAL A 221 3.54 -37.97 1.25
N ARG A 222 2.85 -39.10 1.46
CA ARG A 222 1.38 -39.16 1.63
C ARG A 222 0.81 -38.22 2.71
N PRO A 223 1.44 -38.05 3.89
CA PRO A 223 0.92 -37.13 4.91
C PRO A 223 0.80 -35.68 4.41
N TYR A 224 1.67 -35.26 3.51
CA TYR A 224 1.59 -33.92 2.90
C TYR A 224 0.41 -33.80 1.94
N MET A 225 0.13 -34.85 1.17
CA MET A 225 -1.01 -34.92 0.28
C MET A 225 -2.33 -34.90 1.06
N ASP A 226 -2.41 -35.62 2.19
CA ASP A 226 -3.61 -35.64 3.03
C ASP A 226 -3.92 -34.24 3.62
N ILE A 227 -2.90 -33.42 3.90
CA ILE A 227 -3.10 -32.00 4.28
C ILE A 227 -3.72 -31.21 3.12
N ILE A 228 -3.26 -31.43 1.89
CA ILE A 228 -3.79 -30.77 0.69
C ILE A 228 -5.23 -31.22 0.41
N ASP A 229 -5.53 -32.51 0.53
CA ASP A 229 -6.88 -33.06 0.33
C ASP A 229 -7.87 -32.50 1.34
N ASN A 230 -7.48 -32.42 2.62
CA ASN A 230 -8.31 -31.81 3.66
C ASN A 230 -8.58 -30.32 3.39
N MET A 231 -7.56 -29.60 2.92
CA MET A 231 -7.66 -28.18 2.54
C MET A 231 -8.60 -28.00 1.34
N LEU A 232 -8.49 -28.83 0.30
CA LEU A 232 -9.38 -28.83 -0.84
C LEU A 232 -10.83 -29.14 -0.42
N ALA A 233 -11.02 -30.15 0.42
CA ALA A 233 -12.34 -30.51 0.93
C ALA A 233 -13.00 -29.38 1.71
N GLN A 234 -12.22 -28.61 2.49
CA GLN A 234 -12.71 -27.42 3.17
C GLN A 234 -13.12 -26.32 2.18
N MET A 235 -12.27 -26.02 1.19
CA MET A 235 -12.56 -25.00 0.17
C MET A 235 -13.82 -25.29 -0.64
N LEU A 236 -14.07 -26.57 -0.97
CA LEU A 236 -15.28 -26.98 -1.71
C LEU A 236 -16.54 -26.95 -0.84
N ARG A 237 -16.41 -27.19 0.48
CA ARG A 237 -17.53 -27.03 1.42
C ARG A 237 -17.93 -25.56 1.59
N ASP A 238 -16.98 -24.65 1.54
CA ASP A 238 -17.22 -23.20 1.74
C ASP A 238 -17.94 -22.54 0.54
N ASP A 239 -17.83 -23.08 -0.69
CA ASP A 239 -18.53 -22.58 -1.89
C ASP A 239 -19.34 -23.70 -2.58
N PRO A 240 -20.52 -24.08 -2.06
CA PRO A 240 -21.33 -25.17 -2.62
C PRO A 240 -21.89 -24.87 -4.02
N LEU A 241 -21.89 -23.60 -4.44
CA LEU A 241 -22.32 -23.15 -5.77
C LEU A 241 -21.19 -23.24 -6.81
N PHE A 242 -20.00 -23.70 -6.42
CA PHE A 242 -18.88 -23.87 -7.32
C PHE A 242 -19.13 -25.04 -8.28
N ASN A 243 -19.29 -24.72 -9.57
CA ASN A 243 -19.38 -25.73 -10.62
C ASN A 243 -17.97 -26.20 -10.99
N LEU A 244 -17.69 -27.49 -10.80
CA LEU A 244 -16.46 -28.12 -11.28
C LEU A 244 -16.52 -28.23 -12.81
N CYS A 245 -15.75 -27.39 -13.52
CA CYS A 245 -15.45 -27.62 -14.92
C CYS A 245 -14.29 -28.62 -15.05
N GLY A 246 -14.31 -29.47 -16.08
CA GLY A 246 -13.23 -30.42 -16.35
C GLY A 246 -11.91 -29.68 -16.53
N GLY A 247 -11.03 -29.77 -15.54
CA GLY A 247 -9.69 -29.18 -15.61
C GLY A 247 -8.90 -29.82 -16.76
N LYS A 248 -8.15 -29.00 -17.49
CA LYS A 248 -7.26 -29.48 -18.55
C LYS A 248 -5.90 -29.73 -17.90
N LEU A 249 -5.50 -31.00 -17.84
CA LEU A 249 -4.18 -31.40 -17.34
C LEU A 249 -3.14 -31.08 -18.41
N GLU A 250 -2.14 -30.27 -18.08
CA GLU A 250 -0.98 -30.05 -18.95
C GLU A 250 0.11 -31.10 -18.67
N GLU A 251 0.96 -31.36 -19.66
CA GLU A 251 2.00 -32.40 -19.58
C GLU A 251 3.01 -32.14 -18.43
N ASN A 252 3.23 -30.87 -18.06
CA ASN A 252 4.09 -30.45 -16.95
C ASN A 252 3.44 -30.56 -15.56
N ASP A 253 2.14 -30.90 -15.47
CA ASP A 253 1.39 -30.88 -14.22
C ASP A 253 1.48 -32.20 -13.41
N MET A 254 2.21 -33.21 -13.91
CA MET A 254 2.21 -34.56 -13.32
C MET A 254 3.43 -34.87 -12.44
N ASP A 255 4.44 -34.00 -12.36
CA ASP A 255 5.71 -34.24 -11.64
C ASP A 255 5.67 -33.89 -10.14
N TYR A 256 4.49 -33.92 -9.52
CA TYR A 256 4.37 -33.49 -8.12
C TYR A 256 4.74 -34.57 -7.10
N ASP A 257 4.91 -35.82 -7.50
CA ASP A 257 5.00 -37.02 -6.66
C ASP A 257 6.38 -37.29 -6.00
N THR A 258 7.39 -36.44 -6.28
CA THR A 258 8.79 -36.83 -6.05
C THR A 258 9.46 -36.23 -4.80
N ASP A 259 8.98 -35.09 -4.25
CA ASP A 259 9.61 -34.42 -3.09
C ASP A 259 8.61 -33.61 -2.21
N GLY A 260 8.98 -33.30 -0.97
CA GLY A 260 8.21 -32.38 -0.12
C GLY A 260 8.09 -30.97 -0.72
N LYS A 261 9.07 -30.54 -1.53
CA LYS A 261 9.04 -29.23 -2.21
C LYS A 261 8.00 -29.18 -3.33
N THR A 262 7.81 -30.26 -4.08
CA THR A 262 6.80 -30.31 -5.14
C THR A 262 5.40 -30.29 -4.53
N MET A 263 5.18 -30.99 -3.41
CA MET A 263 3.93 -30.88 -2.63
C MET A 263 3.69 -29.47 -2.06
N ALA A 264 4.73 -28.82 -1.57
CA ALA A 264 4.64 -27.43 -1.12
C ALA A 264 4.26 -26.50 -2.29
N ALA A 265 4.81 -26.73 -3.49
CA ALA A 265 4.45 -25.98 -4.69
C ALA A 265 3.00 -26.24 -5.12
N LEU A 266 2.53 -27.49 -5.07
CA LEU A 266 1.15 -27.87 -5.37
C LEU A 266 0.17 -27.20 -4.41
N ARG A 267 0.44 -27.27 -3.10
CA ARG A 267 -0.35 -26.58 -2.07
C ARG A 267 -0.41 -25.08 -2.30
N ARG A 268 0.73 -24.45 -2.63
CA ARG A 268 0.82 -23.03 -2.93
C ARG A 268 0.00 -22.66 -4.17
N ARG A 269 0.07 -23.46 -5.24
CA ARG A 269 -0.70 -23.27 -6.47
C ARG A 269 -2.20 -23.34 -6.20
N LEU A 270 -2.67 -24.40 -5.51
CA LEU A 270 -4.08 -24.55 -5.13
C LEU A 270 -4.58 -23.36 -4.32
N ARG A 271 -3.84 -22.95 -3.27
CA ARG A 271 -4.19 -21.81 -2.43
C ARG A 271 -4.31 -20.52 -3.23
N ARG A 272 -3.32 -20.22 -4.06
CA ARG A 272 -3.30 -19.00 -4.90
C ARG A 272 -4.45 -18.98 -5.89
N ALA A 273 -4.72 -20.10 -6.56
CA ALA A 273 -5.82 -20.19 -7.52
C ALA A 273 -7.19 -20.00 -6.84
N HIS A 274 -7.40 -20.61 -5.67
CA HIS A 274 -8.61 -20.41 -4.87
C HIS A 274 -8.78 -18.94 -4.44
N GLU A 275 -7.73 -18.33 -3.86
CA GLU A 275 -7.76 -16.93 -3.43
C GLU A 275 -8.05 -15.97 -4.61
N GLU A 276 -7.45 -16.22 -5.78
CA GLU A 276 -7.66 -15.43 -6.99
C GLU A 276 -9.09 -15.55 -7.52
N TYR A 277 -9.64 -16.76 -7.58
CA TYR A 277 -11.03 -17.01 -7.97
C TYR A 277 -12.01 -16.29 -7.04
N CYS A 278 -11.88 -16.48 -5.72
CA CYS A 278 -12.73 -15.81 -4.72
C CYS A 278 -12.66 -14.28 -4.84
N ARG A 279 -11.46 -13.75 -5.08
CA ARG A 279 -11.23 -12.32 -5.29
C ARG A 279 -11.91 -11.79 -6.55
N CYS A 280 -11.72 -12.46 -7.69
CA CYS A 280 -12.36 -12.09 -8.96
C CYS A 280 -13.88 -12.19 -8.86
N LYS A 281 -14.41 -13.25 -8.23
CA LYS A 281 -15.84 -13.45 -8.01
C LYS A 281 -16.41 -12.30 -7.19
N ARG A 282 -15.75 -11.93 -6.08
CA ARG A 282 -16.22 -10.81 -5.24
C ARG A 282 -16.19 -9.48 -6.00
N LYS A 283 -15.13 -9.17 -6.75
CA LYS A 283 -15.06 -7.95 -7.57
C LYS A 283 -16.18 -7.89 -8.60
N TYR A 284 -16.39 -8.99 -9.32
CA TYR A 284 -17.43 -9.09 -10.33
C TYR A 284 -18.81 -8.87 -9.71
N VAL A 285 -19.16 -9.62 -8.66
CA VAL A 285 -20.45 -9.51 -7.96
C VAL A 285 -20.63 -8.13 -7.34
N SER A 286 -19.58 -7.54 -6.74
CA SER A 286 -19.66 -6.19 -6.15
C SER A 286 -19.93 -5.08 -7.17
N GLY A 287 -19.66 -5.34 -8.45
CA GLY A 287 -19.96 -4.42 -9.54
C GLY A 287 -21.45 -4.35 -9.87
N PHE A 288 -22.23 -5.39 -9.52
CA PHE A 288 -23.67 -5.44 -9.73
C PHE A 288 -24.38 -5.05 -8.45
N ARG A 289 -25.39 -4.18 -8.58
CA ARG A 289 -26.26 -3.80 -7.46
C ARG A 289 -27.60 -4.50 -7.63
N GLU A 290 -28.09 -5.09 -6.56
CA GLU A 290 -29.46 -5.61 -6.50
C GLU A 290 -30.47 -4.46 -6.51
N ASN A 291 -31.62 -4.69 -7.15
CA ASN A 291 -32.70 -3.71 -7.15
C ASN A 291 -33.26 -3.53 -5.75
N ARG A 292 -33.50 -2.28 -5.35
CA ARG A 292 -34.08 -1.95 -4.04
C ARG A 292 -35.59 -2.24 -4.08
N PRO A 293 -36.13 -3.13 -3.23
CA PRO A 293 -37.57 -3.36 -3.18
C PRO A 293 -38.29 -2.25 -2.42
N GLY A 294 -39.52 -1.93 -2.84
CA GLY A 294 -40.46 -1.05 -2.11
C GLY A 294 -40.47 0.43 -2.50
N THR A 295 -41.46 1.18 -2.00
CA THR A 295 -41.71 2.60 -2.30
C THR A 295 -40.56 3.52 -1.88
N LEU A 296 -39.88 3.18 -0.78
CA LEU A 296 -38.70 3.88 -0.27
C LEU A 296 -37.48 3.68 -1.20
N GLY A 297 -37.41 2.53 -1.88
CA GLY A 297 -36.41 2.26 -2.92
C GLY A 297 -36.55 3.22 -4.10
N SER A 298 -37.78 3.47 -4.56
CA SER A 298 -38.07 4.40 -5.66
C SER A 298 -37.63 5.84 -5.35
N PHE A 299 -37.91 6.33 -4.13
CA PHE A 299 -37.44 7.66 -3.70
C PHE A 299 -35.91 7.75 -3.63
N LEU A 300 -35.25 6.72 -3.10
CA LEU A 300 -33.78 6.65 -3.03
C LEU A 300 -33.14 6.55 -4.42
N ASP A 301 -33.77 5.87 -5.36
CA ASP A 301 -33.31 5.77 -6.74
C ASP A 301 -33.50 7.10 -7.50
N PHE A 302 -34.58 7.85 -7.20
CA PHE A 302 -34.76 9.21 -7.72
C PHE A 302 -33.72 10.20 -7.17
N THR A 303 -33.47 10.19 -5.85
CA THR A 303 -32.41 11.02 -5.25
C THR A 303 -31.03 10.64 -5.78
N GLU A 304 -30.78 9.35 -5.98
CA GLU A 304 -29.55 8.86 -6.59
C GLU A 304 -29.43 9.24 -8.06
N PHE A 305 -30.52 9.27 -8.81
CA PHE A 305 -30.56 9.78 -10.18
C PHE A 305 -30.16 11.25 -10.21
N ILE A 306 -30.72 12.10 -9.33
CA ILE A 306 -30.33 13.51 -9.23
C ILE A 306 -28.84 13.64 -8.85
N TRP A 307 -28.41 12.91 -7.82
CA TRP A 307 -27.02 12.93 -7.35
C TRP A 307 -26.06 12.50 -8.46
N ARG A 308 -26.33 11.37 -9.10
CA ARG A 308 -25.49 10.84 -10.18
C ARG A 308 -25.59 11.77 -11.37
N CYS A 309 -26.73 11.92 -12.03
CA CYS A 309 -26.82 12.57 -13.34
C CYS A 309 -26.53 14.08 -13.36
N ILE A 310 -26.85 14.81 -12.28
CA ILE A 310 -26.77 16.29 -12.27
C ILE A 310 -25.63 16.75 -11.34
N LEU A 311 -25.74 16.48 -10.04
CA LEU A 311 -24.88 17.13 -9.04
C LEU A 311 -23.42 16.65 -9.11
N ARG A 312 -23.21 15.35 -9.31
CA ARG A 312 -21.87 14.75 -9.35
C ARG A 312 -21.01 15.29 -10.49
N ARG A 313 -21.60 15.63 -11.64
CA ARG A 313 -20.83 16.18 -12.78
C ARG A 313 -20.18 17.52 -12.39
N GLN A 314 -20.96 18.41 -11.77
CA GLN A 314 -20.46 19.72 -11.37
C GLN A 314 -19.46 19.60 -10.21
N LEU A 315 -19.75 18.77 -9.22
CA LEU A 315 -18.83 18.51 -8.11
C LEU A 315 -17.48 17.96 -8.59
N LEU A 316 -17.47 16.99 -9.52
CA LEU A 316 -16.23 16.44 -10.07
C LEU A 316 -15.45 17.48 -10.88
N ARG A 317 -16.11 18.38 -11.63
CA ARG A 317 -15.44 19.46 -12.35
C ARG A 317 -14.80 20.48 -11.41
N VAL A 318 -15.55 20.95 -10.41
CA VAL A 318 -15.03 21.88 -9.40
C VAL A 318 -13.87 21.24 -8.64
N LEU A 319 -14.02 19.98 -8.22
CA LEU A 319 -12.95 19.23 -7.55
C LEU A 319 -11.71 19.09 -8.45
N ALA A 320 -11.87 18.78 -9.73
CA ALA A 320 -10.76 18.67 -10.66
C ALA A 320 -10.00 20.01 -10.82
N VAL A 321 -10.71 21.14 -10.85
CA VAL A 321 -10.08 22.47 -10.89
C VAL A 321 -9.30 22.74 -9.60
N ILE A 322 -9.91 22.49 -8.43
CA ILE A 322 -9.25 22.68 -7.13
C ILE A 322 -7.97 21.82 -7.03
N LEU A 323 -8.07 20.52 -7.35
CA LEU A 323 -6.93 19.61 -7.33
C LEU A 323 -5.84 20.01 -8.35
N GLY A 324 -6.25 20.53 -9.52
CA GLY A 324 -5.33 21.09 -10.51
C GLY A 324 -4.58 22.32 -10.00
N CYS A 325 -5.26 23.23 -9.31
CA CYS A 325 -4.62 24.39 -8.68
C CYS A 325 -3.64 23.99 -7.57
N ILE A 326 -4.02 23.05 -6.70
CA ILE A 326 -3.11 22.54 -5.66
C ILE A 326 -1.90 21.84 -6.29
N SER A 327 -2.10 21.08 -7.38
CA SER A 327 -1.00 20.45 -8.12
C SER A 327 -0.01 21.46 -8.71
N ALA A 328 -0.54 22.52 -9.34
CA ALA A 328 0.29 23.59 -9.88
C ALA A 328 1.06 24.31 -8.76
N ALA A 329 0.45 24.52 -7.60
CA ALA A 329 1.11 25.12 -6.44
C ALA A 329 2.26 24.25 -5.90
N ILE A 330 2.09 22.92 -5.85
CA ILE A 330 3.16 21.99 -5.45
C ILE A 330 4.30 22.00 -6.45
N LEU A 331 4.00 21.91 -7.76
CA LEU A 331 5.03 21.96 -8.80
C LEU A 331 5.80 23.28 -8.81
N LEU A 332 5.12 24.41 -8.57
CA LEU A 332 5.76 25.71 -8.46
C LEU A 332 6.66 25.78 -7.21
N ALA A 333 6.22 25.21 -6.09
CA ALA A 333 7.03 25.11 -4.88
C ALA A 333 8.26 24.23 -5.09
N GLU A 334 8.13 23.09 -5.78
CA GLU A 334 9.27 22.21 -6.13
C GLU A 334 10.25 22.90 -7.10
N ALA A 335 9.76 23.61 -8.11
CA ALA A 335 10.60 24.32 -9.08
C ALA A 335 11.41 25.46 -8.45
N THR A 336 10.90 26.07 -7.37
CA THR A 336 11.57 27.17 -6.66
C THR A 336 12.60 26.70 -5.62
N LEU A 337 12.82 25.38 -5.48
CA LEU A 337 13.89 24.82 -4.65
C LEU A 337 15.29 24.99 -5.28
N LEU A 338 15.40 25.09 -6.61
CA LEU A 338 16.67 24.88 -7.33
C LEU A 338 17.37 26.15 -7.86
N PRO A 339 16.76 27.34 -7.91
CA PRO A 339 17.56 28.57 -8.01
C PRO A 339 17.05 29.77 -7.19
N THR A 340 18.00 30.49 -6.58
CA THR A 340 17.95 31.90 -6.18
C THR A 340 16.91 32.32 -5.14
N GLY A 341 17.31 32.34 -3.85
CA GLY A 341 16.97 33.31 -2.78
C GLY A 341 15.55 33.89 -2.60
N VAL A 342 14.56 33.50 -3.39
CA VAL A 342 13.22 34.06 -3.49
C VAL A 342 12.24 32.89 -3.47
N HIS A 343 11.89 32.46 -2.27
CA HIS A 343 10.99 31.32 -2.07
C HIS A 343 9.52 31.77 -2.22
N LEU A 344 8.94 31.57 -3.40
CA LEU A 344 7.52 31.83 -3.70
C LEU A 344 6.64 30.60 -3.43
N SER A 345 6.93 29.84 -2.37
CA SER A 345 6.07 28.72 -1.96
C SER A 345 4.79 29.28 -1.33
N LEU A 346 3.66 29.10 -2.04
CA LEU A 346 2.32 29.49 -1.55
C LEU A 346 2.06 28.91 -0.15
N PHE A 347 2.50 27.68 0.10
CA PHE A 347 2.36 27.02 1.40
C PHE A 347 3.15 27.72 2.50
N SER A 348 4.37 28.19 2.21
CA SER A 348 5.18 28.96 3.16
C SER A 348 4.49 30.26 3.55
N ILE A 349 3.94 31.00 2.58
CA ILE A 349 3.21 32.25 2.83
C ILE A 349 1.96 31.99 3.67
N LEU A 350 1.16 30.98 3.31
CA LEU A 350 -0.05 30.60 4.04
C LEU A 350 0.24 30.18 5.49
N ILE A 351 1.31 29.40 5.71
CA ILE A 351 1.72 28.94 7.05
C ILE A 351 2.22 30.13 7.89
N ASN A 352 3.08 30.99 7.34
CA ASN A 352 3.58 32.16 8.06
C ASN A 352 2.47 33.18 8.36
N THR A 353 1.48 33.32 7.48
CA THR A 353 0.29 34.18 7.70
C THR A 353 -0.64 33.60 8.76
N ALA A 354 -0.75 32.27 8.85
CA ALA A 354 -1.52 31.62 9.92
C ALA A 354 -0.94 31.91 11.32
N GLY A 355 0.36 32.26 11.39
CA GLY A 355 1.03 32.76 12.58
C GLY A 355 0.97 31.77 13.75
N LYS A 356 0.55 32.23 14.93
CA LYS A 356 0.53 31.43 16.17
C LYS A 356 -0.76 30.63 16.39
N LYS A 357 -1.68 30.59 15.42
CA LYS A 357 -2.94 29.83 15.56
C LYS A 357 -2.70 28.35 15.27
N GLU A 358 -2.54 27.53 16.33
CA GLU A 358 -2.20 26.10 16.24
C GLU A 358 -3.07 25.35 15.22
N VAL A 359 -4.39 25.43 15.34
CA VAL A 359 -5.34 24.70 14.48
C VAL A 359 -5.21 25.14 13.02
N LEU A 360 -4.99 26.43 12.76
CA LEU A 360 -4.93 26.96 11.40
C LEU A 360 -3.64 26.51 10.70
N VAL A 361 -2.50 26.59 11.37
CA VAL A 361 -1.21 26.09 10.86
C VAL A 361 -1.31 24.59 10.55
N GLN A 362 -1.90 23.82 11.46
CA GLN A 362 -2.07 22.39 11.28
C GLN A 362 -2.94 22.04 10.07
N VAL A 363 -4.10 22.69 9.90
CA VAL A 363 -5.01 22.43 8.77
C VAL A 363 -4.37 22.83 7.43
N VAL A 364 -3.69 23.98 7.40
CA VAL A 364 -3.02 24.50 6.21
C VAL A 364 -1.85 23.61 5.78
N ALA A 365 -1.10 23.02 6.73
CA ALA A 365 -0.03 22.08 6.43
C ALA A 365 -0.56 20.66 6.11
N PHE A 366 -1.62 20.21 6.79
CA PHE A 366 -2.19 18.87 6.62
C PHE A 366 -2.80 18.66 5.24
N ALA A 367 -3.55 19.64 4.70
CA ALA A 367 -4.28 19.45 3.44
C ALA A 367 -3.35 19.20 2.22
N PRO A 368 -2.28 19.98 2.00
CA PRO A 368 -1.32 19.72 0.92
C PRO A 368 -0.50 18.44 1.17
N LEU A 369 -0.08 18.17 2.41
CA LEU A 369 0.64 16.93 2.75
C LEU A 369 -0.19 15.69 2.44
N MET A 370 -1.47 15.69 2.84
CA MET A 370 -2.39 14.61 2.51
C MET A 370 -2.59 14.48 1.00
N TYR A 371 -2.62 15.59 0.28
CA TYR A 371 -2.71 15.55 -1.17
C TYR A 371 -1.45 14.95 -1.82
N MET A 372 -0.25 15.29 -1.35
CA MET A 372 1.01 14.67 -1.79
C MET A 372 1.03 13.16 -1.51
N CYS A 373 0.55 12.73 -0.34
CA CYS A 373 0.36 11.31 -0.03
C CYS A 373 -0.57 10.64 -1.04
N VAL A 374 -1.77 11.21 -1.29
CA VAL A 374 -2.73 10.67 -2.26
C VAL A 374 -2.12 10.61 -3.67
N CYS A 375 -1.39 11.63 -4.10
CA CYS A 375 -0.73 11.68 -5.39
C CYS A 375 0.35 10.60 -5.53
N THR A 376 1.13 10.35 -4.48
CA THR A 376 2.19 9.32 -4.51
C THR A 376 1.60 7.91 -4.50
N TYR A 377 0.55 7.67 -3.70
CA TYR A 377 -0.07 6.35 -3.59
C TYR A 377 -1.02 6.00 -4.75
N TYR A 378 -1.63 6.98 -5.42
CA TYR A 378 -2.53 6.75 -6.55
C TYR A 378 -1.92 5.89 -7.68
N PRO A 379 -0.74 6.23 -8.26
CA PRO A 379 -0.09 5.38 -9.25
C PRO A 379 0.32 4.03 -8.69
N LEU A 380 0.75 3.95 -7.42
CA LEU A 380 1.11 2.69 -6.79
C LEU A 380 -0.09 1.75 -6.71
N PHE A 381 -1.26 2.24 -6.34
CA PHE A 381 -2.48 1.42 -6.37
C PHE A 381 -2.91 1.09 -7.79
N ARG A 382 -2.80 2.03 -8.73
CA ARG A 382 -3.18 1.81 -10.13
C ARG A 382 -2.29 0.78 -10.83
N LEU A 383 -0.98 0.85 -10.65
CA LEU A 383 0.01 -0.10 -11.19
C LEU A 383 -0.08 -1.44 -10.44
N GLY A 384 -0.21 -1.39 -9.11
CA GLY A 384 -0.34 -2.57 -8.26
C GLY A 384 -1.55 -3.45 -8.60
N MET A 385 -2.72 -2.82 -8.79
CA MET A 385 -3.97 -3.48 -9.18
C MET A 385 -3.90 -4.16 -10.54
N MET A 386 -2.97 -3.76 -11.41
CA MET A 386 -2.84 -4.33 -12.75
C MET A 386 -2.01 -5.63 -12.77
N VAL A 387 -1.10 -5.84 -11.81
CA VAL A 387 -0.07 -6.89 -11.96
C VAL A 387 0.20 -7.73 -10.70
N VAL A 388 0.12 -7.18 -9.46
CA VAL A 388 0.72 -7.88 -8.29
C VAL A 388 -0.16 -7.95 -7.03
N TYR A 389 -1.05 -6.99 -6.76
CA TYR A 389 -1.88 -6.98 -5.54
C TYR A 389 -3.21 -6.27 -5.76
N SER A 390 -4.24 -6.67 -5.02
CA SER A 390 -5.53 -5.96 -5.07
C SER A 390 -6.22 -5.91 -3.71
N LEU A 391 -6.62 -4.71 -3.33
CA LEU A 391 -7.59 -4.50 -2.23
C LEU A 391 -8.98 -4.87 -2.72
N THR A 392 -9.53 -5.94 -2.16
CA THR A 392 -10.92 -6.31 -2.39
C THR A 392 -11.60 -6.37 -1.03
N PRO A 393 -12.70 -5.62 -0.81
CA PRO A 393 -13.38 -5.61 0.47
C PRO A 393 -13.71 -7.04 0.96
N GLY A 394 -13.23 -7.40 2.15
CA GLY A 394 -13.39 -8.71 2.77
C GLY A 394 -12.65 -9.90 2.12
N HIS A 395 -11.86 -9.70 1.08
CA HIS A 395 -11.16 -10.77 0.34
C HIS A 395 -9.72 -10.42 -0.02
N THR A 396 -9.09 -9.49 0.72
CA THR A 396 -7.67 -9.19 0.53
C THR A 396 -6.81 -10.24 1.23
N SER A 397 -5.95 -10.92 0.48
CA SER A 397 -5.02 -11.92 1.01
C SER A 397 -3.93 -11.29 1.89
N SER A 398 -3.33 -12.09 2.77
CA SER A 398 -2.24 -11.66 3.66
C SER A 398 -1.07 -11.07 2.86
N VAL A 399 -0.67 -11.74 1.77
CA VAL A 399 0.41 -11.30 0.88
C VAL A 399 0.10 -9.95 0.21
N SER A 400 -1.13 -9.75 -0.27
CA SER A 400 -1.54 -8.47 -0.87
C SER A 400 -1.52 -7.33 0.14
N LEU A 401 -2.01 -7.60 1.36
CA LEU A 401 -2.07 -6.61 2.44
C LEU A 401 -0.66 -6.19 2.88
N LEU A 402 0.25 -7.15 3.05
CA LEU A 402 1.66 -6.93 3.37
C LEU A 402 2.38 -6.15 2.27
N MET A 403 2.08 -6.41 0.99
CA MET A 403 2.69 -5.67 -0.10
C MET A 403 2.28 -4.19 -0.10
N ILE A 404 0.99 -3.89 0.09
CA ILE A 404 0.50 -2.52 0.21
C ILE A 404 1.12 -1.84 1.42
N CYS A 405 1.15 -2.54 2.55
CA CYS A 405 1.77 -2.07 3.78
C CYS A 405 3.25 -1.71 3.59
N SER A 406 4.01 -2.57 2.89
CA SER A 406 5.41 -2.31 2.57
C SER A 406 5.59 -1.02 1.76
N MET A 407 4.72 -0.77 0.78
CA MET A 407 4.78 0.46 -0.01
C MET A 407 4.48 1.68 0.86
N VAL A 408 3.39 1.67 1.63
CA VAL A 408 3.00 2.79 2.50
C VAL A 408 4.09 3.13 3.51
N ALA A 409 4.69 2.12 4.15
CA ALA A 409 5.78 2.33 5.11
C ALA A 409 7.05 2.91 4.49
N ARG A 410 7.37 2.56 3.23
CA ARG A 410 8.59 3.02 2.54
C ARG A 410 8.49 4.45 2.02
N TYR A 411 7.30 4.90 1.63
CA TYR A 411 7.11 6.23 1.03
C TYR A 411 6.70 7.31 2.04
N ALA A 412 6.17 6.95 3.22
CA ALA A 412 5.74 7.94 4.20
C ALA A 412 6.86 8.90 4.67
N PRO A 413 8.09 8.44 5.04
CA PRO A 413 9.16 9.36 5.41
C PRO A 413 9.65 10.25 4.25
N PRO A 414 9.94 9.73 3.03
CA PRO A 414 10.34 10.55 1.89
C PRO A 414 9.33 11.63 1.49
N ILE A 415 8.02 11.32 1.52
CA ILE A 415 6.98 12.32 1.21
C ILE A 415 6.98 13.44 2.25
N SER A 416 7.15 13.07 3.52
CA SER A 416 7.21 14.03 4.63
C SER A 416 8.44 14.93 4.52
N TYR A 417 9.60 14.36 4.19
CA TYR A 417 10.82 15.12 3.91
C TYR A 417 10.65 16.08 2.72
N ASN A 418 10.07 15.60 1.61
CA ASN A 418 9.81 16.46 0.45
C ASN A 418 8.90 17.64 0.84
N PHE A 419 7.81 17.39 1.58
CA PHE A 419 6.91 18.46 2.00
C PHE A 419 7.58 19.49 2.93
N LEU A 420 8.43 19.06 3.85
CA LEU A 420 9.17 19.98 4.72
C LEU A 420 10.12 20.87 3.93
N ASN A 421 10.82 20.33 2.93
CA ASN A 421 11.68 21.13 2.04
C ASN A 421 10.89 22.20 1.25
N LEU A 422 9.60 21.97 0.94
CA LEU A 422 8.75 22.95 0.26
C LEU A 422 8.38 24.16 1.13
N ILE A 423 8.62 24.10 2.43
CA ILE A 423 8.17 25.09 3.41
C ILE A 423 9.37 25.79 4.02
N HIS A 424 9.43 27.10 3.84
CA HIS A 424 10.40 27.94 4.51
C HIS A 424 9.73 28.69 5.66
N LEU A 425 10.16 28.40 6.89
CA LEU A 425 9.58 28.95 8.13
C LEU A 425 10.18 30.32 8.53
N GLY A 426 11.15 30.83 7.74
CA GLY A 426 11.80 32.13 7.94
C GLY A 426 12.98 32.06 8.92
N GLY A 427 14.11 32.70 8.56
CA GLY A 427 15.36 32.68 9.34
C GLY A 427 16.11 31.34 9.30
N ASP A 428 17.00 31.08 10.26
CA ASP A 428 17.72 29.79 10.44
C ASP A 428 16.87 28.72 11.17
N ALA A 429 15.54 28.91 11.22
CA ALA A 429 14.64 28.02 11.95
C ALA A 429 14.41 26.70 11.21
N LYS A 430 15.19 25.68 11.56
CA LYS A 430 15.03 24.30 11.08
C LYS A 430 14.08 23.50 11.95
N THR A 431 13.25 22.67 11.32
CA THR A 431 12.38 21.70 11.98
C THR A 431 13.19 20.66 12.74
N THR A 432 12.57 19.96 13.70
CA THR A 432 13.25 18.93 14.49
C THR A 432 13.78 17.82 13.59
N PHE A 433 13.01 17.46 12.56
CA PHE A 433 13.39 16.47 11.57
C PHE A 433 14.60 16.89 10.70
N GLU A 434 14.68 18.17 10.30
CA GLU A 434 15.83 18.69 9.55
C GLU A 434 17.10 18.72 10.42
N LYS A 435 16.96 19.02 11.73
CA LYS A 435 18.09 19.01 12.68
C LYS A 435 18.65 17.61 12.90
N ASP A 436 17.76 16.62 13.06
CA ASP A 436 18.18 15.22 13.27
C ASP A 436 18.72 14.56 11.99
N GLY A 437 18.39 15.07 10.81
CA GLY A 437 18.90 14.59 9.52
C GLY A 437 20.29 15.12 9.12
N GLU A 438 20.78 16.18 9.78
CA GLU A 438 22.09 16.80 9.52
C GLU A 438 23.23 16.23 10.38
N HIS A 439 22.95 15.28 11.29
CA HIS A 439 23.90 14.73 12.25
C HIS A 439 24.39 13.31 11.93
#